data_AF-A0A7U9E238-F1
#
_entry.id   AF-A0A7U9E238-F1
#
_cell.length_a   1.000
_cell.length_b   1.000
_cell.length_c   1.000
_cell.angle_alpha   90.00
_cell.angle_beta   90.00
_cell.angle_gamma   90.00
#
_symmetry.space_group_name_H-M   'P 1'
#
loop_
_entity.id
_entity.type
_entity.pdbx_description
1 polymer ?
#
loop_
_entity_poly.entity_id
_entity_poly.type
_entity_poly.pdbx_seq_one_letter_code
_entity_poly.pdbx_strand_id
1 'polypeptide(L)'
;MASLPVGSLQPGDVSAATEVRAGLLNADVPSASDATARCIQQTVDDLGPADLWTLARDTAMTLDELAWGATATLAGERLAQPDPLDVLAAQAIVDELAERTPCRWGRQHTDAVRAALYRTLADLADVLLEASESTPTLLDWTAHDGGWRASAVIGGVIHHVALQKAEHSPSAAQPVWHRTPPSVARIAWQWRITNGPTGRTSHDCGPIPSALAARHAAECAITALAAGRCSL
;
A
#
# COMPACT_ATOMS: atom_id res chain seq x y z
N MET A 1 36.63 -13.75 29.31
CA MET A 1 35.91 -13.85 28.02
C MET A 1 35.21 -15.18 28.00
N ALA A 2 33.89 -15.21 28.19
CA ALA A 2 33.11 -16.44 28.11
C ALA A 2 32.84 -16.73 26.62
N SER A 3 33.32 -17.87 26.15
CA SER A 3 32.99 -18.41 24.82
C SER A 3 31.51 -18.80 24.81
N LEU A 4 30.75 -18.24 23.86
CA LEU A 4 29.37 -18.65 23.61
C LEU A 4 29.33 -20.11 23.15
N PRO A 5 28.34 -20.91 23.58
CA PRO A 5 28.21 -22.30 23.15
C PRO A 5 27.96 -22.38 21.64
N VAL A 6 28.55 -23.40 21.01
CA VAL A 6 28.31 -23.75 19.60
C VAL A 6 26.80 -23.97 19.43
N GLY A 7 26.14 -23.09 18.67
CA GLY A 7 24.68 -23.06 18.49
C GLY A 7 23.98 -21.77 18.93
N SER A 8 24.69 -20.76 19.43
CA SER A 8 24.09 -19.45 19.72
C SER A 8 23.74 -18.70 18.43
N LEU A 9 22.47 -18.70 18.03
CA LEU A 9 21.95 -17.89 16.93
C LEU A 9 22.25 -16.41 17.18
N GLN A 10 22.91 -15.76 16.23
CA GLN A 10 23.18 -14.32 16.32
C GLN A 10 22.08 -13.52 15.59
N PRO A 11 21.77 -12.29 16.05
CA PRO A 11 20.91 -11.38 15.28
C PRO A 11 21.48 -11.19 13.87
N GLY A 12 20.69 -11.50 12.84
CA GLY A 12 21.10 -11.42 11.44
C GLY A 12 21.60 -12.73 10.80
N ASP A 13 21.56 -13.86 11.52
CA ASP A 13 21.92 -15.17 10.97
C ASP A 13 20.83 -15.69 10.01
N VAL A 14 21.06 -15.51 8.72
CA VAL A 14 20.14 -15.93 7.63
C VAL A 14 19.96 -17.46 7.60
N SER A 15 20.96 -18.22 8.06
CA SER A 15 20.87 -19.68 8.11
C SER A 15 19.81 -20.13 9.13
N ALA A 16 19.77 -19.48 10.29
CA ALA A 16 18.79 -19.71 11.34
C ALA A 16 17.35 -19.43 10.86
N ALA A 17 17.13 -18.32 10.14
CA ALA A 17 15.83 -18.00 9.56
C ALA A 17 15.37 -19.06 8.54
N THR A 18 16.32 -19.63 7.78
CA THR A 18 16.05 -20.69 6.80
C THR A 18 15.73 -22.02 7.49
N GLU A 19 16.45 -22.37 8.56
CA GLU A 19 16.25 -23.58 9.35
C GLU A 19 14.94 -23.56 10.15
N VAL A 20 14.57 -22.41 10.74
CA VAL A 20 13.26 -22.26 11.38
C VAL A 20 12.13 -22.37 10.35
N ARG A 21 12.26 -21.73 9.16
CA ARG A 21 11.26 -21.82 8.09
C ARG A 21 11.13 -23.24 7.51
N ALA A 22 12.21 -24.02 7.56
CA ALA A 22 12.23 -25.44 7.21
C ALA A 22 11.74 -26.37 8.33
N GLY A 23 11.34 -25.83 9.50
CA GLY A 23 10.89 -26.60 10.65
C GLY A 23 12.00 -27.37 11.38
N LEU A 24 13.27 -27.02 11.12
CA LEU A 24 14.45 -27.65 11.74
C LEU A 24 14.78 -27.04 13.11
N LEU A 25 14.27 -25.85 13.38
CA LEU A 25 14.36 -25.16 14.66
C LEU A 25 12.95 -24.89 15.19
N ASN A 26 12.65 -25.37 16.40
CA ASN A 26 11.40 -25.06 17.11
C ASN A 26 11.44 -23.62 17.63
N ALA A 27 11.02 -22.67 16.79
CA ALA A 27 10.75 -21.32 17.19
C ALA A 27 9.39 -20.90 16.64
N ASP A 28 8.55 -20.30 17.49
CA ASP A 28 7.30 -19.70 17.06
C ASP A 28 7.61 -18.47 16.19
N VAL A 29 7.56 -18.65 14.87
CA VAL A 29 7.70 -17.55 13.92
C VAL A 29 6.32 -16.96 13.66
N PRO A 30 6.11 -15.66 13.97
CA PRO A 30 4.86 -15.00 13.63
C PRO A 30 4.66 -15.02 12.10
N SER A 31 3.40 -14.94 11.65
CA SER A 31 3.13 -14.84 10.22
C SER A 31 3.85 -13.61 9.62
N ALA A 32 4.14 -13.63 8.32
CA ALA A 32 4.80 -12.51 7.66
C ALA A 32 3.98 -11.21 7.78
N SER A 33 2.65 -11.32 7.74
CA SER A 33 1.74 -10.20 7.97
C SER A 33 1.86 -9.67 9.41
N ASP A 34 1.80 -10.53 10.43
CA ASP A 34 1.95 -10.11 11.84
C ASP A 34 3.31 -9.45 12.12
N ALA A 35 4.38 -10.01 11.56
CA ALA A 35 5.73 -9.45 11.70
C ALA A 35 5.82 -8.07 11.03
N THR A 36 5.19 -7.91 9.86
CA THR A 36 5.20 -6.65 9.12
C THR A 36 4.34 -5.59 9.81
N ALA A 37 3.15 -5.96 10.28
CA ALA A 37 2.29 -5.08 11.06
C ALA A 37 3.01 -4.57 12.32
N ARG A 38 3.73 -5.44 13.06
CA ARG A 38 4.55 -4.99 14.20
C ARG A 38 5.69 -4.06 13.81
N CYS A 39 6.37 -4.35 12.70
CA CYS A 39 7.46 -3.50 12.20
C CYS A 39 6.95 -2.10 11.84
N ILE A 40 5.81 -2.03 11.13
CA ILE A 40 5.12 -0.78 10.82
C ILE A 40 4.73 -0.08 12.13
N GLN A 41 4.16 -0.81 13.09
CA GLN A 41 3.74 -0.25 14.36
C GLN A 41 4.89 0.47 15.08
N GLN A 42 6.00 -0.24 15.28
CA GLN A 42 7.21 0.27 15.91
C GLN A 42 7.77 1.48 15.15
N THR A 43 7.85 1.37 13.82
CA THR A 43 8.42 2.44 12.99
C THR A 43 7.63 3.74 13.11
N VAL A 44 6.29 3.69 13.08
CA VAL A 44 5.47 4.91 13.19
C VAL A 44 5.34 5.38 14.65
N ASP A 45 5.37 4.48 15.63
CA ASP A 45 5.36 4.85 17.06
C ASP A 45 6.61 5.66 17.45
N ASP A 46 7.75 5.35 16.85
CA ASP A 46 9.01 6.05 17.06
C ASP A 46 9.07 7.44 16.38
N LEU A 47 8.11 7.78 15.52
CA LEU A 47 8.08 9.07 14.83
C LEU A 47 7.60 10.20 15.73
N GLY A 48 8.35 11.31 15.72
CA GLY A 48 7.88 12.57 16.26
C GLY A 48 6.74 13.17 15.41
N PRO A 49 5.99 14.15 15.94
CA PRO A 49 4.86 14.77 15.21
C PRO A 49 5.21 15.35 13.83
N ALA A 50 6.42 15.86 13.65
CA ALA A 50 6.87 16.43 12.37
C ALA A 50 7.13 15.35 11.31
N ASP A 51 7.74 14.23 11.69
CA ASP A 51 8.03 13.12 10.79
C ASP A 51 6.76 12.36 10.44
N LEU A 52 5.87 12.18 11.42
CA LEU A 52 4.56 11.57 11.24
C LEU A 52 3.68 12.40 10.30
N TRP A 53 3.75 13.74 10.38
CA TRP A 53 3.11 14.63 9.40
C TRP A 53 3.70 14.49 8.00
N THR A 54 5.02 14.44 7.90
CA THR A 54 5.70 14.29 6.61
C THR A 54 5.28 12.97 5.95
N LEU A 55 5.27 11.88 6.71
CA LEU A 55 4.83 10.56 6.25
C LEU A 55 3.36 10.56 5.82
N ALA A 56 2.46 11.12 6.63
CA ALA A 56 1.03 11.24 6.29
C ALA A 56 0.78 12.10 5.04
N ARG A 57 1.58 13.15 4.84
CA ARG A 57 1.51 13.98 3.64
C ARG A 57 2.04 13.26 2.40
N ASP A 58 3.15 12.56 2.53
CA ASP A 58 3.81 11.91 1.39
C ASP A 58 3.09 10.63 0.95
N THR A 59 2.34 9.99 1.86
CA THR A 59 1.38 8.91 1.55
C THR A 59 0.08 9.43 0.92
N ALA A 60 -0.06 10.75 0.74
CA ALA A 60 -1.25 11.40 0.21
C ALA A 60 -2.54 11.02 0.97
N MET A 61 -2.43 10.87 2.31
CA MET A 61 -3.54 10.49 3.17
C MET A 61 -4.78 11.34 2.88
N THR A 62 -5.91 10.66 2.73
CA THR A 62 -7.21 11.22 2.37
C THR A 62 -8.03 11.58 3.60
N LEU A 63 -9.06 12.42 3.41
CA LEU A 63 -10.00 12.79 4.47
C LEU A 63 -10.71 11.57 5.07
N ASP A 64 -11.08 10.60 4.24
CA ASP A 64 -11.76 9.39 4.70
C ASP A 64 -10.84 8.49 5.53
N GLU A 65 -9.56 8.37 5.13
CA GLU A 65 -8.57 7.63 5.90
C GLU A 65 -8.33 8.26 7.27
N LEU A 66 -8.24 9.59 7.30
CA LEU A 66 -8.05 10.31 8.55
C LEU A 66 -9.29 10.27 9.44
N ALA A 67 -10.49 10.43 8.87
CA ALA A 67 -11.75 10.34 9.61
C ALA A 67 -11.92 8.96 10.24
N TRP A 68 -11.53 7.91 9.51
CA TRP A 68 -11.48 6.56 10.06
C TRP A 68 -10.49 6.46 11.22
N GLY A 69 -9.26 6.97 11.05
CA GLY A 69 -8.25 6.95 12.12
C GLY A 69 -8.69 7.69 13.38
N ALA A 70 -9.33 8.85 13.22
CA ALA A 70 -9.90 9.63 14.31
C ALA A 70 -11.03 8.87 15.01
N THR A 71 -11.94 8.26 14.25
CA THR A 71 -13.03 7.44 14.79
C THR A 71 -12.48 6.22 15.55
N ALA A 72 -11.49 5.51 15.00
CA ALA A 72 -10.86 4.36 15.64
C ALA A 72 -10.18 4.75 16.96
N THR A 73 -9.52 5.91 16.99
CA THR A 73 -8.86 6.43 18.19
C THR A 73 -9.87 6.79 19.28
N LEU A 74 -10.99 7.41 18.91
CA LEU A 74 -12.04 7.82 19.84
C LEU A 74 -12.85 6.62 20.37
N ALA A 75 -13.14 5.64 19.51
CA ALA A 75 -13.85 4.43 19.87
C ALA A 75 -13.05 3.54 20.86
N GLY A 76 -11.71 3.56 20.78
CA GLY A 76 -10.85 2.72 21.62
C GLY A 76 -11.24 1.23 21.52
N GLU A 77 -11.47 0.57 22.66
CA GLU A 77 -11.93 -0.83 22.70
C GLU A 77 -13.43 -1.02 22.36
N ARG A 78 -14.20 0.06 22.14
CA ARG A 78 -15.66 0.02 21.94
C ARG A 78 -16.08 -0.10 20.47
N LEU A 79 -15.28 -0.74 19.63
CA LEU A 79 -15.52 -0.88 18.19
C LEU A 79 -16.87 -1.53 17.80
N ALA A 80 -17.59 -2.15 18.74
CA ALA A 80 -18.86 -2.83 18.47
C ALA A 80 -20.06 -1.87 18.25
N GLN A 81 -20.03 -0.64 18.77
CA GLN A 81 -21.07 0.37 18.55
C GLN A 81 -20.47 1.79 18.54
N PRO A 82 -20.29 2.42 17.37
CA PRO A 82 -19.79 3.80 17.30
C PRO A 82 -20.83 4.77 17.86
N ASP A 83 -20.44 5.59 18.84
CA ASP A 83 -21.28 6.67 19.36
C ASP A 83 -21.41 7.76 18.26
N PRO A 84 -22.62 8.24 17.93
CA PRO A 84 -22.78 9.40 17.06
C PRO A 84 -21.95 10.63 17.46
N LEU A 85 -21.65 10.79 18.75
CA LEU A 85 -20.76 11.83 19.26
C LEU A 85 -19.30 11.60 18.88
N ASP A 86 -18.84 10.36 18.78
CA ASP A 86 -17.48 10.02 18.34
C ASP A 86 -17.28 10.37 16.86
N VAL A 87 -18.31 10.19 16.04
CA VAL A 87 -18.26 10.59 14.61
C VAL A 87 -18.14 12.10 14.47
N LEU A 88 -18.88 12.88 15.27
CA LEU A 88 -18.78 14.34 15.27
C LEU A 88 -17.42 14.82 15.79
N ALA A 89 -16.91 14.20 16.86
CA ALA A 89 -15.59 14.51 17.40
C ALA A 89 -14.47 14.12 16.42
N ALA A 90 -14.61 13.01 15.70
CA ALA A 90 -13.67 12.61 14.66
C ALA A 90 -13.64 13.65 13.53
N GLN A 91 -14.80 14.14 13.10
CA GLN A 91 -14.86 15.19 12.08
C GLN A 91 -14.20 16.49 12.56
N ALA A 92 -14.40 16.87 13.83
CA ALA A 92 -13.72 18.03 14.41
C ALA A 92 -12.18 17.87 14.38
N ILE A 93 -11.67 16.68 14.69
CA ILE A 93 -10.23 16.38 14.61
C ILE A 93 -9.72 16.51 13.17
N VAL A 94 -10.47 16.00 12.18
CA VAL A 94 -10.14 16.11 10.75
C VAL A 94 -10.07 17.57 10.31
N ASP A 95 -11.06 18.38 10.68
CA ASP A 95 -11.13 19.79 10.32
C ASP A 95 -9.97 20.58 10.95
N GLU A 96 -9.67 20.33 12.23
CA GLU A 96 -8.54 20.95 12.93
C GLU A 96 -7.19 20.55 12.33
N LEU A 97 -7.04 19.29 11.94
CA LEU A 97 -5.85 18.77 11.27
C LEU A 97 -5.63 19.45 9.91
N ALA A 98 -6.70 19.67 9.14
CA ALA A 98 -6.63 20.34 7.84
C ALA A 98 -6.20 21.82 7.95
N GLU A 99 -6.37 22.45 9.11
CA GLU A 99 -6.05 23.87 9.35
C GLU A 99 -4.75 24.10 10.11
N ARG A 100 -4.31 23.14 10.92
CA ARG A 100 -3.19 23.32 11.85
C ARG A 100 -1.90 22.71 11.35
N THR A 101 -0.83 23.51 11.45
CA THR A 101 0.54 23.03 11.30
C THR A 101 0.89 21.95 12.34
N PRO A 102 1.66 20.90 11.98
CA PRO A 102 1.93 19.74 12.84
C PRO A 102 2.59 20.02 14.18
N CYS A 103 3.30 21.14 14.31
CA CYS A 103 3.88 21.57 15.60
C CYS A 103 2.83 21.96 16.67
N ARG A 104 1.54 22.03 16.30
CA ARG A 104 0.42 22.35 17.21
C ARG A 104 -0.53 21.18 17.45
N TRP A 105 -0.16 19.98 17.01
CA TRP A 105 -0.98 18.80 17.21
C TRP A 105 -0.99 18.39 18.68
N GLY A 106 -2.19 18.31 19.26
CA GLY A 106 -2.43 17.60 20.51
C GLY A 106 -2.46 16.08 20.30
N ARG A 107 -2.40 15.32 21.40
CA ARG A 107 -2.34 13.85 21.40
C ARG A 107 -3.36 13.18 20.46
N GLN A 108 -4.63 13.59 20.53
CA GLN A 108 -5.71 13.00 19.71
C GLN A 108 -5.48 13.16 18.20
N HIS A 109 -4.86 14.26 17.76
CA HIS A 109 -4.51 14.46 16.36
C HIS A 109 -3.41 13.51 15.92
N THR A 110 -2.36 13.36 16.75
CA THR A 110 -1.25 12.45 16.48
C THR A 110 -1.72 11.00 16.45
N ASP A 111 -2.57 10.60 17.39
CA ASP A 111 -3.10 9.23 17.47
C ASP A 111 -4.04 8.93 16.28
N ALA A 112 -4.87 9.88 15.86
CA ALA A 112 -5.72 9.74 14.67
C ALA A 112 -4.90 9.51 13.39
N VAL A 113 -3.86 10.33 13.16
CA VAL A 113 -2.98 10.18 12.00
C VAL A 113 -2.19 8.87 12.08
N ARG A 114 -1.73 8.49 13.28
CA ARG A 114 -1.03 7.22 13.49
C ARG A 114 -1.93 6.02 13.18
N ALA A 115 -3.16 6.00 13.68
CA ALA A 115 -4.13 4.95 13.40
C ALA A 115 -4.43 4.84 11.90
N ALA A 116 -4.62 5.96 11.21
CA ALA A 116 -4.80 5.98 9.76
C ALA A 116 -3.58 5.41 9.02
N LEU A 117 -2.36 5.85 9.38
CA LEU A 117 -1.12 5.35 8.79
C LEU A 117 -0.93 3.86 9.00
N TYR A 118 -1.25 3.33 10.19
CA TYR A 118 -1.15 1.91 10.47
C TYR A 118 -1.99 1.08 9.53
N ARG A 119 -3.24 1.46 9.33
CA ARG A 119 -4.11 0.76 8.39
C ARG A 119 -3.58 0.86 6.97
N THR A 120 -3.31 2.07 6.48
CA THR A 120 -2.87 2.27 5.08
C THR A 120 -1.56 1.53 4.78
N LEU A 121 -0.60 1.54 5.72
CA LEU A 121 0.67 0.84 5.55
C LEU A 121 0.54 -0.68 5.71
N ALA A 122 -0.33 -1.16 6.61
CA ALA A 122 -0.61 -2.59 6.76
C ALA A 122 -1.29 -3.16 5.52
N ASP A 123 -2.32 -2.47 5.00
CA ASP A 123 -3.02 -2.84 3.77
C ASP A 123 -2.02 -2.90 2.59
N LEU A 124 -1.13 -1.90 2.47
CA LEU A 124 -0.07 -1.90 1.46
C LEU A 124 0.90 -3.08 1.65
N ALA A 125 1.28 -3.36 2.89
CA ALA A 125 2.21 -4.45 3.19
C ALA A 125 1.62 -5.82 2.89
N ASP A 126 0.36 -6.07 3.21
CA ASP A 126 -0.33 -7.31 2.87
C ASP A 126 -0.39 -7.49 1.34
N VAL A 127 -0.70 -6.43 0.60
CA VAL A 127 -0.67 -6.45 -0.88
C VAL A 127 0.74 -6.71 -1.41
N LEU A 128 1.78 -6.10 -0.82
CA LEU A 128 3.16 -6.34 -1.21
C LEU A 128 3.65 -7.74 -0.86
N LEU A 129 3.21 -8.30 0.26
CA LEU A 129 3.49 -9.68 0.65
C LEU A 129 2.84 -10.64 -0.34
N GLU A 130 1.56 -10.46 -0.66
CA GLU A 130 0.86 -11.24 -1.67
C GLU A 130 1.54 -11.14 -3.05
N ALA A 131 1.97 -9.93 -3.43
CA ALA A 131 2.72 -9.71 -4.67
C ALA A 131 4.10 -10.36 -4.64
N SER A 132 4.79 -10.38 -3.49
CA SER A 132 6.11 -11.00 -3.34
C SER A 132 6.07 -12.53 -3.38
N GLU A 133 4.97 -13.12 -2.89
CA GLU A 133 4.70 -14.55 -2.98
C GLU A 133 4.28 -14.96 -4.39
N SER A 134 3.74 -14.01 -5.16
CA SER A 134 3.37 -14.22 -6.55
C SER A 134 4.55 -13.90 -7.46
N THR A 135 5.29 -14.91 -7.92
CA THR A 135 6.31 -14.69 -8.96
C THR A 135 5.65 -14.06 -10.19
N PRO A 136 5.96 -12.79 -10.53
CA PRO A 136 5.29 -12.13 -11.64
C PRO A 136 5.59 -12.87 -12.94
N THR A 137 4.57 -13.00 -13.78
CA THR A 137 4.74 -13.50 -15.15
C THR A 137 5.52 -12.45 -15.93
N LEU A 138 6.82 -12.70 -16.13
CA LEU A 138 7.67 -11.81 -16.93
C LEU A 138 7.11 -11.71 -18.34
N LEU A 139 6.78 -10.49 -18.76
CA LEU A 139 6.24 -10.22 -20.08
C LEU A 139 7.34 -9.78 -21.04
N ASP A 140 7.25 -10.20 -22.30
CA ASP A 140 8.13 -9.72 -23.36
C ASP A 140 7.67 -8.34 -23.84
N TRP A 141 8.27 -7.30 -23.26
CA TRP A 141 7.90 -5.91 -23.51
C TRP A 141 8.57 -5.36 -24.76
N THR A 142 7.74 -4.95 -25.71
CA THR A 142 8.16 -4.20 -26.91
C THR A 142 7.86 -2.71 -26.75
N ALA A 143 8.80 -1.86 -27.15
CA ALA A 143 8.57 -0.42 -27.20
C ALA A 143 7.59 -0.08 -28.34
N HIS A 144 6.69 0.87 -28.10
CA HIS A 144 5.74 1.38 -29.09
C HIS A 144 5.62 2.90 -28.96
N ASP A 145 5.10 3.60 -29.97
CA ASP A 145 4.98 5.06 -29.94
C ASP A 145 4.17 5.51 -28.71
N GLY A 146 4.84 6.20 -27.79
CA GLY A 146 4.25 6.71 -26.55
C GLY A 146 4.11 5.70 -25.39
N GLY A 147 4.65 4.48 -25.50
CA GLY A 147 4.45 3.46 -24.47
C GLY A 147 5.18 2.13 -24.67
N TRP A 148 4.67 1.09 -24.02
CA TRP A 148 5.17 -0.28 -24.10
C TRP A 148 4.01 -1.25 -24.29
N ARG A 149 4.24 -2.35 -25.01
CA ARG A 149 3.24 -3.40 -25.22
C ARG A 149 3.82 -4.77 -25.01
N ALA A 150 3.01 -5.66 -24.49
CA ALA A 150 3.30 -7.07 -24.37
C ALA A 150 2.03 -7.89 -24.65
N SER A 151 2.16 -9.20 -24.68
CA SER A 151 1.01 -10.11 -24.75
C SER A 151 1.27 -11.33 -23.89
N ALA A 152 0.19 -11.88 -23.32
CA ALA A 152 0.22 -13.10 -22.51
C ALA A 152 -0.88 -14.05 -22.99
N VAL A 153 -0.64 -15.36 -22.88
CA VAL A 153 -1.65 -16.37 -23.19
C VAL A 153 -2.09 -17.03 -21.88
N ILE A 154 -3.37 -16.88 -21.52
CA ILE A 154 -3.97 -17.46 -20.32
C ILE A 154 -5.15 -18.32 -20.76
N GLY A 155 -5.15 -19.60 -20.39
CA GLY A 155 -6.24 -20.52 -20.74
C GLY A 155 -6.54 -20.61 -22.25
N GLY A 156 -5.55 -20.36 -23.12
CA GLY A 156 -5.71 -20.33 -24.58
C GLY A 156 -6.21 -19.00 -25.16
N VAL A 157 -6.47 -17.98 -24.33
CA VAL A 157 -6.88 -16.64 -24.74
C VAL A 157 -5.67 -15.69 -24.74
N ILE A 158 -5.54 -14.89 -25.80
CA ILE A 158 -4.49 -13.86 -25.90
C ILE A 158 -4.97 -12.58 -25.23
N HIS A 159 -4.23 -12.16 -24.21
CA HIS A 159 -4.40 -10.88 -23.53
C HIS A 159 -3.33 -9.91 -24.02
N HIS A 160 -3.76 -8.74 -24.47
CA HIS A 160 -2.83 -7.66 -24.82
C HIS A 160 -2.64 -6.74 -23.62
N VAL A 161 -1.38 -6.43 -23.33
CA VAL A 161 -1.02 -5.53 -22.24
C VAL A 161 -0.36 -4.30 -22.83
N ALA A 162 -0.87 -3.12 -22.49
CA ALA A 162 -0.34 -1.85 -22.94
C ALA A 162 -0.02 -0.96 -21.74
N LEU A 163 1.17 -0.37 -21.74
CA LEU A 163 1.55 0.74 -20.88
C LEU A 163 1.60 2.01 -21.70
N GLN A 164 1.03 3.07 -21.16
CA GLN A 164 1.08 4.38 -21.79
C GLN A 164 1.20 5.46 -20.73
N LYS A 165 1.79 6.59 -21.12
CA LYS A 165 1.62 7.82 -20.37
C LYS A 165 0.24 8.36 -20.68
N ALA A 166 -0.51 8.72 -19.65
CA ALA A 166 -1.76 9.43 -19.82
C ALA A 166 -1.81 10.62 -18.86
N GLU A 167 -2.53 11.64 -19.28
CA GLU A 167 -2.94 12.71 -18.39
C GLU A 167 -4.00 12.15 -17.45
N HIS A 168 -3.71 12.19 -16.16
CA HIS A 168 -4.67 11.80 -15.14
C HIS A 168 -5.17 13.08 -14.50
N SER A 169 -6.50 13.22 -14.48
CA SER A 169 -7.13 14.15 -13.57
C SER A 169 -6.71 13.78 -12.15
N PRO A 170 -6.51 14.77 -11.28
CA PRO A 170 -6.31 14.52 -9.86
C PRO A 170 -7.42 13.61 -9.34
N SER A 171 -7.07 12.65 -8.49
CA SER A 171 -8.06 11.82 -7.82
C SER A 171 -9.08 12.71 -7.11
N ALA A 172 -10.36 12.31 -7.17
CA ALA A 172 -11.42 12.99 -6.42
C ALA A 172 -11.21 12.88 -4.89
N ALA A 173 -10.45 11.88 -4.44
CA ALA A 173 -10.02 11.77 -3.06
C ALA A 173 -9.03 12.89 -2.76
N GLN A 174 -9.49 13.92 -2.04
CA GLN A 174 -8.67 15.06 -1.67
C GLN A 174 -7.73 14.65 -0.54
N PRO A 175 -6.41 14.83 -0.71
CA PRO A 175 -5.48 14.70 0.39
C PRO A 175 -5.85 15.72 1.46
N VAL A 176 -5.85 15.32 2.74
CA VAL A 176 -6.33 16.18 3.84
C VAL A 176 -5.66 17.56 3.84
N TRP A 177 -4.39 17.60 3.44
CA TRP A 177 -3.55 18.79 3.51
C TRP A 177 -3.67 19.72 2.30
N HIS A 178 -4.44 19.33 1.28
CA HIS A 178 -4.65 20.12 0.07
C HIS A 178 -6.09 20.62 0.01
N ARG A 179 -6.36 21.77 0.66
CA ARG A 179 -7.65 22.49 0.55
C ARG A 179 -7.97 22.96 -0.86
N THR A 180 -6.95 23.08 -1.71
CA THR A 180 -7.11 23.28 -3.14
C THR A 180 -6.60 22.01 -3.81
N PRO A 181 -7.46 21.19 -4.45
CA PRO A 181 -6.98 20.03 -5.19
C PRO A 181 -5.94 20.51 -6.21
N PRO A 182 -4.85 19.77 -6.42
CA PRO A 182 -3.85 20.15 -7.41
C PRO A 182 -4.57 20.26 -8.75
N SER A 183 -4.76 21.46 -9.29
CA SER A 183 -5.57 21.68 -10.50
C SER A 183 -4.88 21.22 -11.79
N VAL A 184 -3.70 20.62 -11.67
CA VAL A 184 -2.84 20.29 -12.80
C VAL A 184 -2.92 18.79 -13.04
N ALA A 185 -3.42 18.43 -14.23
CA ALA A 185 -3.37 17.06 -14.72
C ALA A 185 -1.91 16.57 -14.66
N ARG A 186 -1.70 15.41 -14.04
CA ARG A 186 -0.36 14.83 -13.94
C ARG A 186 -0.18 13.79 -15.02
N ILE A 187 0.94 13.87 -15.73
CA ILE A 187 1.36 12.81 -16.64
C ILE A 187 1.89 11.68 -15.79
N ALA A 188 1.19 10.55 -15.77
CA ALA A 188 1.57 9.34 -15.06
C ALA A 188 1.49 8.13 -15.99
N TRP A 189 2.14 7.04 -15.59
CA TRP A 189 2.03 5.77 -16.29
C TRP A 189 0.72 5.09 -15.90
N GLN A 190 0.10 4.45 -16.88
CA GLN A 190 -1.01 3.54 -16.65
C GLN A 190 -0.76 2.26 -17.45
N TRP A 191 -1.34 1.15 -16.99
CA TRP A 191 -1.39 -0.07 -17.75
C TRP A 191 -2.83 -0.47 -18.03
N ARG A 192 -3.05 -1.19 -19.12
CA ARG A 192 -4.33 -1.77 -19.52
C ARG A 192 -4.13 -3.17 -20.08
N ILE A 193 -4.98 -4.10 -19.67
CA ILE A 193 -5.08 -5.47 -20.18
C ILE A 193 -6.40 -5.59 -20.95
N THR A 194 -6.37 -6.14 -22.17
CA THR A 194 -7.58 -6.36 -23.00
C THR A 194 -7.63 -7.76 -23.59
N ASN A 195 -8.84 -8.27 -23.80
CA ASN A 195 -9.09 -9.48 -24.60
C ASN A 195 -9.14 -9.11 -26.09
N GLY A 196 -8.00 -9.22 -26.79
CA GLY A 196 -7.91 -8.94 -28.22
C GLY A 196 -7.83 -7.44 -28.61
N PRO A 197 -7.57 -7.14 -29.90
CA PRO A 197 -7.26 -5.79 -30.39
C PRO A 197 -8.47 -4.84 -30.39
N THR A 198 -9.69 -5.38 -30.32
CA THR A 198 -10.94 -4.61 -30.27
C THR A 198 -11.47 -4.39 -28.84
N GLY A 199 -10.80 -4.97 -27.83
CA GLY A 199 -10.90 -4.66 -26.39
C GLY A 199 -12.30 -4.30 -25.87
N ARG A 200 -13.25 -5.26 -25.88
CA ARG A 200 -14.58 -5.04 -25.27
C ARG A 200 -14.59 -5.08 -23.76
N THR A 201 -13.65 -5.82 -23.16
CA THR A 201 -13.42 -5.88 -21.71
C THR A 201 -11.97 -5.49 -21.44
N SER A 202 -11.78 -4.65 -20.45
CA SER A 202 -10.48 -4.12 -20.10
C SER A 202 -10.35 -3.96 -18.60
N HIS A 203 -9.18 -4.34 -18.10
CA HIS A 203 -8.75 -4.02 -16.75
C HIS A 203 -7.59 -3.06 -16.85
N ASP A 204 -7.63 -1.96 -16.11
CA ASP A 204 -6.57 -0.95 -16.13
C ASP A 204 -6.25 -0.45 -14.73
N CYS A 205 -5.08 0.18 -14.62
CA CYS A 205 -4.63 0.81 -13.40
C CYS A 205 -3.71 1.99 -13.74
N GLY A 206 -3.89 3.07 -12.98
CA GLY A 206 -3.18 4.33 -13.07
C GLY A 206 -3.79 5.29 -12.03
N PRO A 207 -3.09 6.36 -11.61
CA PRO A 207 -1.77 6.80 -12.05
C PRO A 207 -0.61 6.12 -11.29
N ILE A 208 0.40 5.67 -12.04
CA ILE A 208 1.64 5.07 -11.49
C ILE A 208 2.83 6.00 -11.79
N PRO A 209 3.70 6.30 -10.82
CA PRO A 209 4.74 7.32 -10.98
C PRO A 209 5.89 6.92 -11.91
N SER A 210 6.10 5.63 -12.13
CA SER A 210 7.22 5.13 -12.93
C SER A 210 6.81 4.03 -13.91
N ALA A 211 7.52 3.97 -15.05
CA ALA A 211 7.31 2.94 -16.06
C ALA A 211 7.61 1.55 -15.51
N LEU A 212 8.64 1.43 -14.68
CA LEU A 212 9.04 0.17 -14.07
C LEU A 212 7.97 -0.35 -13.11
N ALA A 213 7.45 0.51 -12.23
CA ALA A 213 6.36 0.14 -11.33
C ALA A 213 5.09 -0.23 -12.12
N ALA A 214 4.80 0.48 -13.21
CA ALA A 214 3.65 0.17 -14.06
C ALA A 214 3.79 -1.19 -14.78
N ARG A 215 5.01 -1.56 -15.20
CA ARG A 215 5.27 -2.88 -15.80
C ARG A 215 5.10 -3.97 -14.78
N HIS A 216 5.74 -3.82 -13.63
CA HIS A 216 5.67 -4.79 -12.55
C HIS A 216 4.22 -5.00 -12.10
N ALA A 217 3.44 -3.92 -11.92
CA ALA A 217 2.03 -4.01 -11.58
C ALA A 217 1.21 -4.75 -12.66
N ALA A 218 1.49 -4.51 -13.95
CA ALA A 218 0.83 -5.22 -15.04
C ALA A 218 1.18 -6.73 -15.08
N GLU A 219 2.43 -7.09 -14.77
CA GLU A 219 2.88 -8.49 -14.67
C GLU A 219 2.22 -9.19 -13.48
N CYS A 220 2.08 -8.52 -12.33
CA CYS A 220 1.32 -9.02 -11.19
C CYS A 220 -0.16 -9.22 -11.55
N ALA A 221 -0.78 -8.28 -12.25
CA ALA A 221 -2.17 -8.38 -12.67
C ALA A 221 -2.41 -9.56 -13.63
N ILE A 222 -1.51 -9.80 -14.59
CA ILE A 222 -1.55 -10.99 -15.46
C ILE A 222 -1.42 -12.29 -14.65
N THR A 223 -0.56 -12.30 -13.64
CA THR A 223 -0.37 -13.45 -12.74
C THR A 223 -1.63 -13.73 -11.93
N ALA A 224 -2.28 -12.69 -11.40
CA ALA A 224 -3.55 -12.81 -10.69
C ALA A 224 -4.68 -13.32 -11.62
N LEU A 225 -4.74 -12.82 -12.85
CA LEU A 225 -5.71 -13.25 -13.87
C LEU A 225 -5.50 -14.73 -14.23
N ALA A 226 -4.24 -15.16 -14.40
CA ALA A 226 -3.90 -16.55 -14.67
C ALA A 226 -4.25 -17.49 -13.51
N ALA A 227 -4.14 -17.00 -12.27
CA ALA A 227 -4.54 -17.72 -11.06
C ALA A 227 -6.07 -17.69 -10.82
N GLY A 228 -6.86 -17.00 -11.65
CA GLY A 228 -8.30 -16.85 -11.46
C GLY A 228 -8.69 -15.98 -10.26
N ARG A 229 -7.76 -15.16 -9.74
CA ARG A 229 -7.98 -14.26 -8.59
C ARG A 229 -8.67 -12.96 -8.99
N CYS A 230 -8.65 -12.61 -10.26
CA CYS A 230 -9.38 -11.47 -10.81
C CYS A 230 -9.96 -11.81 -12.19
N SER A 231 -10.91 -11.01 -12.65
CA SER A 231 -11.56 -11.13 -13.96
C SER A 231 -11.36 -9.87 -14.80
N LEU A 232 -11.45 -10.02 -16.13
CA LEU A 232 -11.48 -8.92 -17.09
C LEU A 232 -12.90 -8.41 -17.35
#